data_AF-A0A2S8ZKR5-F1
#
_entry.id   AF-A0A2S8ZKR5-F1
#
_cell.length_a   1.000
_cell.length_b   1.000
_cell.length_c   1.000
_cell.angle_alpha   90.00
_cell.angle_beta   90.00
_cell.angle_gamma   90.00
#
_symmetry.space_group_name_H-M   'P 1'
#
loop_
_entity.id
_entity.type
_entity.pdbx_description
1 polymer ?
#
loop_
_entity_poly.entity_id
_entity_poly.type
_entity_poly.pdbx_seq_one_letter_code
_entity_poly.pdbx_strand_id
1 'polypeptide(L)'
;MNDWYREERREARRVGSLAFRWVLALIIISLVIGAGMWWLNVATSHVRGQGEGVVQRNSAENWLDAQARFEENYAEYESTLVRLDAAYTAHIAAPDDKTLQQTYLGTIGYCTSLVADYNADARNFLREDFRASDLPASIDASTCTKE
;
A
#
# COMPACT_ATOMS: atom_id res chain seq x y z
N MET A 1 2.41 63.81 -43.57
CA MET A 1 2.12 62.36 -43.75
C MET A 1 2.66 61.55 -42.56
N ASN A 2 2.37 61.95 -41.31
CA ASN A 2 2.92 61.30 -40.11
C ASN A 2 1.97 61.28 -38.89
N ASP A 3 0.80 61.93 -38.94
CA ASP A 3 -0.12 61.98 -37.80
C ASP A 3 -1.12 60.81 -37.79
N TRP A 4 -1.62 60.40 -38.96
CA TRP A 4 -2.51 59.25 -39.09
C TRP A 4 -1.90 57.93 -38.55
N TYR A 5 -0.63 57.67 -38.87
CA TYR A 5 0.13 56.52 -38.33
C TYR A 5 0.42 56.60 -36.82
N ARG A 6 0.37 57.79 -36.21
CA ARG A 6 0.58 57.97 -34.76
C ARG A 6 -0.69 57.73 -33.97
N GLU A 7 -1.84 58.08 -34.54
CA GLU A 7 -3.17 57.86 -33.93
C GLU A 7 -3.54 56.37 -33.95
N GLU A 8 -3.38 55.68 -35.08
CA GLU A 8 -3.61 54.22 -35.16
C GLU A 8 -2.75 53.43 -34.17
N ARG A 9 -1.47 53.81 -33.99
CA ARG A 9 -0.61 53.14 -32.99
C ARG A 9 -1.04 53.39 -31.55
N ARG A 10 -1.70 54.51 -31.24
CA ARG A 10 -2.22 54.79 -29.89
C ARG A 10 -3.49 53.99 -29.61
N GLU A 11 -4.36 53.86 -30.60
CA GLU A 11 -5.58 53.05 -30.50
C GLU A 11 -5.25 51.55 -30.43
N ALA A 12 -4.35 51.07 -31.28
CA ALA A 12 -3.87 49.68 -31.24
C ALA A 12 -3.19 49.35 -29.90
N ARG A 13 -2.44 50.29 -29.30
CA ARG A 13 -1.86 50.11 -27.95
C ARG A 13 -2.91 50.11 -26.85
N ARG A 14 -3.97 50.92 -26.94
CA ARG A 14 -5.07 50.90 -25.96
C ARG A 14 -5.85 49.59 -26.04
N VAL A 15 -6.28 49.19 -27.23
CA VAL A 15 -7.01 47.92 -27.44
C VAL A 15 -6.13 46.73 -27.07
N GLY A 16 -4.85 46.74 -27.46
CA GLY A 16 -3.87 45.72 -27.07
C GLY A 16 -3.64 45.64 -25.56
N SER A 17 -3.54 46.79 -24.87
CA SER A 17 -3.39 46.82 -23.40
C SER A 17 -4.63 46.33 -22.67
N LEU A 18 -5.82 46.59 -23.21
CA LEU A 18 -7.10 46.18 -22.62
C LEU A 18 -7.30 44.67 -22.81
N ALA A 19 -7.01 44.15 -24.01
CA ALA A 19 -7.02 42.72 -24.30
C ALA A 19 -6.00 41.97 -23.43
N PHE A 20 -4.77 42.48 -23.29
CA PHE A 20 -3.75 41.87 -22.43
C PHE A 20 -4.18 41.79 -20.96
N ARG A 21 -4.83 42.84 -20.44
CA ARG A 21 -5.36 42.84 -19.06
C ARG A 21 -6.45 41.78 -18.86
N TRP A 22 -7.33 41.58 -19.83
CA TRP A 22 -8.35 40.54 -19.77
C TRP A 22 -7.75 39.13 -19.83
N VAL A 23 -6.76 38.90 -20.71
CA VAL A 23 -6.05 37.62 -20.77
C VAL A 23 -5.36 37.33 -19.44
N LEU A 24 -4.67 38.31 -18.86
CA LEU A 24 -4.02 38.17 -17.57
C LEU A 24 -5.03 37.86 -16.44
N ALA A 25 -6.18 38.54 -16.44
CA ALA A 25 -7.24 38.28 -15.48
C ALA A 25 -7.77 36.84 -15.59
N LEU A 26 -7.98 36.33 -16.81
CA LEU A 26 -8.43 34.95 -17.03
C LEU A 26 -7.39 33.92 -16.54
N ILE A 27 -6.10 34.19 -16.76
CA ILE A 27 -5.01 33.33 -16.25
C ILE A 27 -5.04 33.29 -14.72
N ILE A 28 -5.14 34.45 -14.07
CA ILE A 28 -5.19 34.53 -12.60
C ILE A 28 -6.43 33.80 -12.06
N ILE A 29 -7.60 33.99 -12.67
CA ILE A 29 -8.83 33.30 -12.28
C ILE A 29 -8.65 31.78 -12.42
N SER A 30 -8.07 31.31 -13.52
CA SER A 30 -7.82 29.89 -13.76
C SER A 30 -6.88 29.28 -12.72
N LEU A 31 -5.83 30.02 -12.34
CA LEU A 31 -4.90 29.62 -11.28
C LEU A 31 -5.59 29.53 -9.91
N VAL A 32 -6.44 30.50 -9.57
CA VAL A 32 -7.18 30.50 -8.30
C VAL A 32 -8.18 29.34 -8.24
N ILE A 33 -8.93 29.08 -9.32
CA ILE A 33 -9.86 27.96 -9.40
C ILE A 33 -9.10 26.63 -9.30
N GLY A 34 -7.98 26.49 -10.03
CA GLY A 34 -7.12 25.31 -9.98
C GLY A 34 -6.58 25.05 -8.58
N ALA A 35 -6.05 26.07 -7.91
CA ALA A 35 -5.56 25.98 -6.53
C ALA A 35 -6.68 25.61 -5.54
N GLY A 36 -7.88 26.18 -5.71
CA GLY A 36 -9.05 25.87 -4.88
C GLY A 36 -9.50 24.41 -5.03
N MET A 37 -9.58 23.89 -6.25
CA MET A 37 -9.92 22.49 -6.50
C MET A 37 -8.86 21.53 -5.94
N TRP A 38 -7.57 21.86 -6.10
CA TRP A 38 -6.50 21.07 -5.50
C TRP A 38 -6.61 21.05 -3.97
N TRP A 39 -6.79 22.21 -3.34
CA TRP A 39 -6.91 22.31 -1.89
C TRP A 39 -8.11 21.54 -1.34
N LEU A 40 -9.26 21.58 -2.02
CA LEU A 40 -10.44 20.79 -1.62
C LEU A 40 -10.20 19.28 -1.73
N ASN A 41 -9.52 18.81 -2.79
CA ASN A 41 -9.15 17.40 -2.92
C ASN A 41 -8.19 16.97 -1.80
N VAL A 42 -7.21 17.80 -1.46
CA VAL A 42 -6.29 17.53 -0.35
C VAL A 42 -7.03 17.52 0.99
N ALA A 43 -7.89 18.50 1.25
CA ALA A 43 -8.65 18.61 2.50
C ALA A 43 -9.63 17.44 2.71
N THR A 44 -10.22 16.92 1.63
CA THR A 44 -11.18 15.80 1.68
C THR A 44 -10.53 14.43 1.53
N SER A 45 -9.24 14.37 1.17
CA SER A 45 -8.52 13.11 0.91
C SER A 45 -8.57 12.11 2.06
N HIS A 46 -8.52 12.59 3.31
CA HIS A 46 -8.57 11.71 4.48
C HIS A 46 -9.93 11.01 4.62
N VAL A 47 -11.03 11.76 4.49
CA VAL A 47 -12.40 11.22 4.54
C VAL A 47 -12.65 10.29 3.36
N ARG A 48 -12.18 10.68 2.18
CA ARG A 48 -12.28 9.86 0.97
C ARG A 48 -11.51 8.54 1.11
N GLY A 49 -10.29 8.58 1.65
CA GLY A 49 -9.47 7.38 1.88
C GLY A 49 -10.10 6.40 2.88
N GLN A 50 -10.69 6.91 3.97
CA GLN A 50 -11.44 6.06 4.90
C GLN A 50 -12.66 5.40 4.22
N GLY A 51 -13.41 6.16 3.41
CA GLY A 51 -14.54 5.63 2.65
C GLY A 51 -14.14 4.56 1.63
N GLU A 52 -13.09 4.82 0.84
CA GLU A 52 -12.54 3.86 -0.13
C GLU A 52 -12.03 2.59 0.57
N GLY A 53 -11.42 2.71 1.76
CA GLY A 53 -11.01 1.56 2.57
C GLY A 53 -12.18 0.68 3.02
N VAL A 54 -13.31 1.27 3.41
CA VAL A 54 -14.53 0.51 3.78
C VAL A 54 -15.15 -0.17 2.55
N VAL A 55 -15.17 0.52 1.40
CA VAL A 55 -15.65 -0.08 0.14
C VAL A 55 -14.77 -1.26 -0.26
N GLN A 56 -13.45 -1.10 -0.20
CA GLN A 56 -12.50 -2.15 -0.53
C GLN A 56 -12.63 -3.34 0.43
N ARG A 57 -12.69 -3.10 1.74
CA ARG A 57 -12.90 -4.14 2.77
C ARG A 57 -14.13 -4.99 2.45
N ASN A 58 -15.26 -4.35 2.12
CA ASN A 58 -16.53 -5.04 1.86
C ASN A 58 -16.68 -5.58 0.43
N SER A 59 -15.66 -5.45 -0.42
CA SER A 59 -15.72 -6.01 -1.77
C SER A 59 -15.62 -7.55 -1.71
N ALA A 60 -16.41 -8.24 -2.54
CA ALA A 60 -16.40 -9.71 -2.61
C ALA A 60 -15.02 -10.25 -3.04
N GLU A 61 -14.30 -9.51 -3.87
CA GLU A 61 -12.93 -9.85 -4.30
C GLU A 61 -11.96 -9.82 -3.12
N ASN A 62 -11.99 -8.77 -2.30
CA ASN A 62 -11.15 -8.69 -1.11
C ASN A 62 -11.49 -9.78 -0.09
N TRP A 63 -12.77 -10.16 0.02
CA TRP A 63 -13.17 -11.24 0.92
C TRP A 63 -12.54 -12.58 0.53
N LEU A 64 -12.67 -12.97 -0.74
CA LEU A 64 -12.12 -14.22 -1.25
C LEU A 64 -10.59 -14.22 -1.24
N ASP A 65 -9.95 -13.10 -1.62
CA ASP A 65 -8.49 -12.94 -1.58
C ASP A 65 -7.97 -13.05 -0.14
N ALA A 66 -8.58 -12.34 0.80
CA ALA A 66 -8.18 -12.38 2.21
C ALA A 66 -8.32 -13.79 2.78
N GLN A 67 -9.44 -14.47 2.52
CA GLN A 67 -9.64 -15.84 2.98
C GLN A 67 -8.61 -16.79 2.38
N ALA A 68 -8.41 -16.78 1.05
CA ALA A 68 -7.43 -17.62 0.39
C ALA A 68 -6.02 -17.39 0.93
N ARG A 69 -5.65 -16.14 1.21
CA ARG A 69 -4.34 -15.78 1.75
C ARG A 69 -4.12 -16.32 3.17
N PHE A 70 -5.13 -16.28 4.04
CA PHE A 70 -5.02 -16.88 5.38
C PHE A 70 -4.85 -18.39 5.32
N GLU A 71 -5.63 -19.06 4.45
CA GLU A 71 -5.53 -20.51 4.24
C GLU A 71 -4.16 -20.90 3.69
N GLU A 72 -3.67 -20.18 2.68
CA GLU A 72 -2.37 -20.43 2.07
C GLU A 72 -1.23 -20.23 3.06
N ASN A 73 -1.21 -19.10 3.77
CA ASN A 73 -0.18 -18.80 4.77
C ASN A 73 -0.18 -19.82 5.91
N TYR A 74 -1.37 -20.25 6.37
CA TYR A 74 -1.48 -21.22 7.45
C TYR A 74 -1.06 -22.62 7.00
N ALA A 75 -1.49 -23.08 5.82
CA ALA A 75 -1.06 -24.36 5.26
C ALA A 75 0.44 -24.39 5.00
N GLU A 76 1.03 -23.28 4.53
CA GLU A 76 2.46 -23.16 4.35
C GLU A 76 3.21 -23.21 5.68
N TYR A 77 2.71 -22.52 6.71
CA TYR A 77 3.23 -22.61 8.07
C TYR A 77 3.21 -24.05 8.60
N GLU A 78 2.09 -24.76 8.49
CA GLU A 78 2.00 -26.17 8.93
C GLU A 78 2.98 -27.08 8.20
N SER A 79 3.10 -26.92 6.87
CA SER A 79 4.07 -27.69 6.08
C SER A 79 5.52 -27.37 6.48
N THR A 80 5.79 -26.12 6.86
CA THR A 80 7.10 -25.67 7.29
C THR A 80 7.46 -26.25 8.66
N LEU A 81 6.51 -26.42 9.57
CA LEU A 81 6.74 -27.11 10.84
C LEU A 81 7.20 -28.56 10.63
N VAL A 82 6.65 -29.27 9.63
CA VAL A 82 7.09 -30.63 9.29
C VAL A 82 8.53 -30.61 8.75
N ARG A 83 8.88 -29.64 7.89
CA ARG A 83 10.26 -29.47 7.40
C ARG A 83 11.23 -29.12 8.52
N LEU A 84 10.79 -28.29 9.47
CA LEU A 84 11.57 -27.91 10.63
C LEU A 84 11.89 -29.12 11.51
N ASP A 85 10.91 -30.00 11.72
CA ASP A 85 11.12 -31.26 12.46
C ASP A 85 12.14 -32.17 11.79
N ALA A 86 12.05 -32.31 10.46
CA ALA A 86 13.02 -33.08 9.68
C ALA A 86 14.43 -32.46 9.73
N ALA A 87 14.53 -31.13 9.61
CA ALA A 87 15.80 -30.42 9.68
C ALA A 87 16.43 -30.50 11.08
N TYR A 88 15.63 -30.38 12.13
CA TYR A 88 16.06 -30.58 13.51
C TYR A 88 16.58 -31.99 13.73
N THR A 89 15.83 -33.01 13.31
CA THR A 89 16.22 -34.43 13.42
C THR A 89 17.54 -34.71 12.69
N ALA A 90 17.74 -34.13 11.50
CA ALA A 90 19.00 -34.25 10.78
C ALA A 90 20.16 -33.54 11.52
N HIS A 91 19.91 -32.35 12.07
CA HIS A 91 20.92 -31.60 12.82
C HIS A 91 21.38 -32.32 14.09
N ILE A 92 20.46 -32.91 14.87
CA ILE A 92 20.83 -33.65 16.09
C ILE A 92 21.56 -34.97 15.77
N ALA A 93 21.31 -35.57 14.60
CA ALA A 93 22.00 -36.79 14.16
C ALA A 93 23.46 -36.53 13.76
N ALA A 94 23.77 -35.30 13.30
CA ALA A 94 25.11 -34.89 12.91
C ALA A 94 25.36 -33.42 13.30
N PRO A 95 25.61 -33.14 14.59
CA PRO A 95 25.67 -31.76 15.11
C PRO A 95 26.89 -30.97 14.59
N ASP A 96 27.96 -31.66 14.19
CA ASP A 96 29.17 -31.03 13.65
C ASP A 96 29.04 -30.66 12.16
N ASP A 97 27.97 -31.08 11.48
CA ASP A 97 27.70 -30.72 10.09
C ASP A 97 27.11 -29.29 10.00
N LYS A 98 27.98 -28.36 9.60
CA LYS A 98 27.62 -26.94 9.42
C LYS A 98 26.51 -26.73 8.38
N THR A 99 26.38 -27.62 7.40
CA THR A 99 25.33 -27.53 6.37
C THR A 99 23.96 -27.81 6.97
N LEU A 100 23.86 -28.84 7.82
CA LEU A 100 22.63 -29.19 8.51
C LEU A 100 22.26 -28.12 9.54
N GLN A 101 23.24 -27.58 10.27
CA GLN A 101 23.03 -26.45 11.16
C GLN A 101 22.49 -25.22 10.42
N GLN A 102 23.10 -24.84 9.29
CA GLN A 102 22.64 -23.71 8.49
C GLN A 102 21.25 -23.95 7.90
N THR A 103 20.96 -25.18 7.45
CA THR A 103 19.64 -25.55 6.93
C THR A 103 18.57 -25.44 8.02
N TYR A 104 18.86 -25.93 9.24
CA TYR A 104 17.96 -25.81 10.39
C TYR A 104 17.69 -24.34 10.73
N LEU A 105 18.73 -23.53 10.90
CA LEU A 105 18.59 -22.09 11.19
C LEU A 105 17.85 -21.34 10.08
N GLY A 106 18.08 -21.69 8.82
CA GLY A 106 17.34 -21.13 7.68
C GLY A 106 15.86 -21.48 7.73
N THR A 107 15.54 -22.71 8.12
CA THR A 107 14.14 -23.17 8.27
C THR A 107 13.43 -22.48 9.42
N ILE A 108 14.12 -22.24 10.56
CA ILE A 108 13.60 -21.40 11.66
C ILE A 108 13.29 -19.99 11.16
N GLY A 109 14.23 -19.38 10.43
CA GLY A 109 14.06 -18.04 9.88
C GLY A 109 12.84 -17.94 8.96
N TYR A 110 12.67 -18.94 8.09
CA TYR A 110 11.52 -19.01 7.19
C TYR A 110 10.18 -19.19 7.93
N CYS A 111 10.14 -20.09 8.92
CA CYS A 111 8.96 -20.26 9.76
C CYS A 111 8.60 -18.93 10.47
N THR A 112 9.59 -18.23 11.00
CA THR A 112 9.39 -16.94 11.69
C THR A 112 8.83 -15.88 10.75
N SER A 113 9.26 -15.83 9.48
CA SER A 113 8.66 -14.91 8.50
C SER A 113 7.21 -15.25 8.19
N LEU A 114 6.86 -16.52 8.05
CA LEU A 114 5.46 -16.94 7.82
C LEU A 114 4.56 -16.54 8.98
N VAL A 115 5.03 -16.72 10.22
CA VAL A 115 4.32 -16.26 11.43
C VAL A 115 4.12 -14.75 11.41
N ALA A 116 5.15 -13.99 11.02
CA ALA A 116 5.07 -12.53 10.94
C ALA A 116 4.07 -12.08 9.87
N ASP A 117 4.08 -12.69 8.69
CA ASP A 117 3.17 -12.38 7.58
C ASP A 117 1.72 -12.71 7.95
N TYR A 118 1.48 -13.90 8.52
CA TYR A 118 0.17 -14.29 9.03
C TYR A 118 -0.36 -13.29 10.08
N ASN A 119 0.48 -12.94 11.05
CA ASN A 119 0.11 -12.00 12.11
C ASN A 119 -0.04 -10.54 11.60
N ALA A 120 0.64 -10.17 10.52
CA ALA A 120 0.46 -8.88 9.87
C ALA A 120 -0.90 -8.81 9.17
N ASP A 121 -1.27 -9.85 8.43
CA ASP A 121 -2.59 -9.95 7.80
C ASP A 121 -3.71 -10.03 8.84
N ALA A 122 -3.51 -10.75 9.94
CA ALA A 122 -4.48 -10.87 11.03
C ALA A 122 -4.78 -9.52 11.72
N ARG A 123 -3.91 -8.51 11.59
CA ARG A 123 -4.08 -7.16 12.14
C ARG A 123 -4.43 -6.11 11.06
N ASN A 124 -4.53 -6.52 9.81
CA ASN A 124 -4.80 -5.61 8.71
C ASN A 124 -6.30 -5.28 8.67
N PHE A 125 -6.66 -3.99 8.72
CA PHE A 125 -8.04 -3.52 8.66
C PHE A 125 -8.85 -4.07 7.47
N LEU A 126 -8.19 -4.38 6.35
CA LEU A 126 -8.84 -4.93 5.16
C LEU A 126 -9.08 -6.44 5.25
N ARG A 127 -8.45 -7.16 6.19
CA ARG A 127 -8.38 -8.62 6.20
C ARG A 127 -8.74 -9.27 7.54
N GLU A 128 -8.60 -8.55 8.66
CA GLU A 128 -8.77 -9.06 10.03
C GLU A 128 -10.05 -9.88 10.25
N ASP A 129 -11.16 -9.49 9.62
CA ASP A 129 -12.48 -10.12 9.77
C ASP A 129 -12.69 -11.35 8.86
N PHE A 130 -11.83 -11.54 7.87
CA PHE A 130 -12.03 -12.52 6.80
C PHE A 130 -11.23 -13.80 7.00
N ARG A 131 -10.53 -13.91 8.14
CA ARG A 131 -9.96 -15.17 8.60
C ARG A 131 -11.09 -16.17 8.90
N ALA A 132 -10.90 -17.41 8.46
CA ALA A 132 -11.82 -18.49 8.81
C ALA A 132 -11.87 -18.73 10.33
N SER A 133 -13.03 -19.17 10.84
CA SER A 133 -13.28 -19.28 12.29
C SER A 133 -12.44 -20.36 13.00
N ASP A 134 -11.95 -21.32 12.24
CA ASP A 134 -11.10 -22.43 12.66
C ASP A 134 -9.60 -22.08 12.65
N LEU A 135 -9.21 -20.99 11.99
CA LEU A 135 -7.83 -20.51 11.98
C LEU A 135 -7.51 -19.65 13.22
N PRO A 136 -6.29 -19.76 13.77
CA PRO A 136 -5.93 -19.07 15.01
C PRO A 136 -5.88 -17.55 14.85
N ALA A 137 -6.16 -16.82 15.94
CA ALA A 137 -6.12 -15.35 15.92
C ALA A 137 -4.72 -14.77 15.67
N SER A 138 -3.71 -15.51 16.11
CA SER A 138 -2.29 -15.21 15.92
C SER A 138 -1.50 -16.50 16.09
N ILE A 139 -0.32 -16.55 15.47
CA ILE A 139 0.63 -17.65 15.66
C ILE A 139 1.79 -17.16 16.52
N ASP A 140 2.21 -17.96 17.50
CA ASP A 140 3.39 -17.66 18.32
C ASP A 140 4.66 -18.05 17.55
N ALA A 141 5.65 -17.17 17.49
CA ALA A 141 6.91 -17.45 16.82
C ALA A 141 7.76 -18.50 17.57
N SER A 142 7.48 -18.74 18.85
CA SER A 142 8.17 -19.77 19.65
C SER A 142 7.95 -21.18 19.09
N THR A 143 6.87 -21.43 18.34
CA THR A 143 6.62 -22.71 17.67
C THR A 143 7.63 -23.03 16.57
N CYS A 144 8.32 -22.01 16.04
CA CYS A 144 9.36 -22.14 15.03
C CYS A 144 10.72 -22.58 15.61
N THR A 145 10.84 -22.67 16.93
CA THR A 145 12.06 -23.14 17.60
C THR A 145 11.76 -24.41 18.35
N LYS A 146 12.54 -25.46 18.13
CA LYS A 146 12.54 -26.65 18.99
C LYS A 146 13.68 -26.54 19.99
N GLU A 147 13.31 -26.57 21.27
CA GLU A 147 14.24 -26.76 22.40
C GLU A 147 14.65 -28.23 22.52
#